data_AF-A0A328U4E7-F1
#
_entry.id   AF-A0A328U4E7-F1
#
_cell.length_a   1.000
_cell.length_b   1.000
_cell.length_c   1.000
_cell.angle_alpha   90.00
_cell.angle_beta   90.00
_cell.angle_gamma   90.00
#
_symmetry.space_group_name_H-M   'P 1'
#
loop_
_entity.id
_entity.type
_entity.pdbx_description
1 polymer ?
#
loop_
_entity_poly.entity_id
_entity_poly.type
_entity_poly.pdbx_seq_one_letter_code
_entity_poly.pdbx_strand_id
1 'polypeptide(L)'
;MYKPGQKAYNEANIIHKAVQTNERGIKNCQSCGMPIAKGDKNGTEANGTKSMKYCIHCYADGKFTLPDITAEGMKERVREKLVSMGFPRFMTGLFTRGIHKLERWKS
;
A
#
# COMPACT_ATOMS: atom_id res chain seq x y z
N MET A 1 -10.12 29.04 39.84
CA MET A 1 -11.13 29.03 38.76
C MET A 1 -10.78 27.94 37.76
N TYR A 2 -11.36 26.75 37.92
CA TYR A 2 -11.17 25.59 37.04
C TYR A 2 -12.23 25.67 35.91
N LYS A 3 -11.80 25.75 34.65
CA LYS A 3 -12.71 25.83 33.49
C LYS A 3 -13.18 24.42 33.09
N PRO A 4 -14.48 24.08 33.22
CA PRO A 4 -14.98 22.71 33.05
C PRO A 4 -14.86 22.11 31.63
N GLY A 5 -14.46 22.87 30.61
CA GLY A 5 -14.47 22.46 29.20
C GLY A 5 -13.14 21.95 28.61
N GLN A 6 -12.01 22.14 29.31
CA GLN A 6 -10.69 21.75 28.76
C GLN A 6 -10.42 20.24 28.82
N LYS A 7 -11.01 19.54 29.80
CA LYS A 7 -10.83 18.09 29.97
C LYS A 7 -11.49 17.30 28.84
N ALA A 8 -12.73 17.66 28.49
CA ALA A 8 -13.48 17.02 27.40
C ALA A 8 -12.86 17.25 26.01
N TYR A 9 -12.31 18.45 25.75
CA TYR A 9 -11.63 18.76 24.48
C TYR A 9 -10.34 17.93 24.28
N ASN A 10 -9.57 17.72 25.35
CA ASN A 10 -8.34 16.94 25.30
C ASN A 10 -8.62 15.44 25.18
N GLU A 11 -9.64 14.92 25.87
CA GLU A 11 -10.07 13.51 25.76
C GLU A 11 -10.60 13.19 24.36
N ALA A 12 -11.42 14.06 23.76
CA ALA A 12 -11.90 13.90 22.39
C ALA A 12 -10.75 13.86 21.36
N ASN A 13 -9.73 14.72 21.51
CA ASN A 13 -8.55 14.73 20.64
C ASN A 13 -7.63 13.51 20.83
N ILE A 14 -7.54 12.96 22.05
CA ILE A 14 -6.80 11.71 22.32
C ILE A 14 -7.53 10.53 21.70
N ILE A 15 -8.86 10.46 21.83
CA ILE A 15 -9.68 9.42 21.21
C ILE A 15 -9.61 9.53 19.67
N HIS A 16 -9.70 10.73 19.10
CA HIS A 16 -9.59 10.93 17.64
C HIS A 16 -8.20 10.57 17.10
N LYS A 17 -7.12 10.84 17.85
CA LYS A 17 -5.76 10.41 17.48
C LYS A 17 -5.59 8.89 17.62
N ALA A 18 -6.10 8.29 18.70
CA ALA A 18 -6.01 6.86 18.96
C ALA A 18 -6.81 6.00 17.95
N VAL A 19 -8.01 6.47 17.56
CA VAL A 19 -8.83 5.85 16.50
C VAL A 19 -8.13 5.88 15.14
N GLN A 20 -7.34 6.92 14.85
CA GLN A 20 -6.62 7.03 13.57
C GLN A 20 -5.36 6.15 13.49
N THR A 21 -4.78 5.74 14.62
CA THR A 21 -3.45 5.10 14.66
C THR A 21 -3.45 3.57 14.59
N ASN A 22 -4.60 2.88 14.74
CA ASN A 22 -4.58 1.44 15.05
C ASN A 22 -5.16 0.45 14.01
N GLU A 23 -5.71 0.86 12.87
CA GLU A 23 -6.50 -0.11 12.05
C GLU A 23 -6.08 -0.29 10.58
N ARG A 24 -4.79 -0.29 10.27
CA ARG A 24 -4.34 -0.70 8.93
C ARG A 24 -3.17 -1.67 9.05
N GLY A 25 -3.49 -2.96 9.15
CA GLY A 25 -2.55 -4.05 8.91
C GLY A 25 -1.80 -3.83 7.60
N ILE A 26 -0.61 -4.42 7.46
CA ILE A 26 0.19 -4.31 6.23
C ILE A 26 -0.70 -4.68 5.04
N LYS A 27 -1.02 -3.69 4.20
CA LYS A 27 -1.86 -3.90 3.02
C LYS A 27 -0.94 -4.26 1.86
N ASN A 28 -1.27 -5.31 1.13
CA ASN A 28 -0.53 -5.66 -0.08
C ASN A 28 -1.01 -4.83 -1.26
N CYS A 29 -0.08 -4.38 -2.09
CA CYS A 29 -0.38 -3.64 -3.29
C CYS A 29 -1.20 -4.50 -4.26
N GLN A 30 -2.36 -4.00 -4.68
CA GLN A 30 -3.26 -4.69 -5.61
C GLN A 30 -2.80 -4.67 -7.07
N SER A 31 -1.55 -4.26 -7.34
CA SER A 31 -0.90 -4.37 -8.65
C SER A 31 0.29 -5.33 -8.61
N CYS A 32 1.21 -5.19 -7.66
CA CYS A 32 2.44 -5.99 -7.62
C CYS A 32 2.48 -7.02 -6.49
N GLY A 33 1.50 -7.04 -5.58
CA GLY A 33 1.44 -7.96 -4.45
C GLY A 33 2.42 -7.65 -3.31
N MET A 34 3.34 -6.69 -3.49
CA MET A 34 4.30 -6.29 -2.46
C MET A 34 3.59 -5.58 -1.29
N PRO A 35 4.06 -5.77 -0.05
CA PRO A 35 3.53 -5.07 1.11
C PRO A 35 3.72 -3.55 0.96
N ILE A 36 2.66 -2.80 1.22
CA ILE A 36 2.69 -1.34 1.32
C ILE A 36 3.09 -1.03 2.76
N ALA A 37 4.33 -0.58 2.94
CA ALA A 37 4.81 -0.10 4.22
C ALA A 37 3.97 1.09 4.71
N LYS A 38 3.77 1.19 6.04
CA LYS A 38 3.10 2.34 6.66
C LYS A 38 3.82 3.63 6.28
N GLY A 39 3.09 4.65 5.81
CA GLY A 39 3.61 5.99 5.51
C GLY A 39 3.52 6.36 4.03
N ASP A 40 4.55 7.06 3.52
CA ASP A 40 4.55 7.69 2.18
C ASP A 40 4.77 6.76 0.99
N LYS A 41 4.69 5.44 1.19
CA LYS A 41 4.86 4.46 0.09
C LYS A 41 3.56 4.12 -0.63
N ASN A 42 2.46 4.75 -0.24
CA ASN A 42 1.19 4.73 -0.97
C ASN A 42 1.30 5.52 -2.27
N GLY A 43 0.64 5.02 -3.32
CA GLY A 43 0.45 5.78 -4.57
C GLY A 43 -0.45 6.99 -4.35
N THR A 44 -0.69 7.75 -5.42
CA THR A 44 -1.59 8.91 -5.40
C THR A 44 -2.74 8.73 -6.39
N GLU A 45 -3.94 9.10 -5.96
CA GLU A 45 -5.12 9.23 -6.82
C GLU A 45 -5.02 10.53 -7.64
N ALA A 46 -5.86 10.70 -8.67
CA ALA A 46 -5.82 11.88 -9.55
C ALA A 46 -6.04 13.21 -8.81
N ASN A 47 -6.69 13.18 -7.64
CA ASN A 47 -6.92 14.34 -6.77
C ASN A 47 -5.77 14.59 -5.77
N GLY A 48 -4.65 13.86 -5.87
CA GLY A 48 -3.50 13.98 -4.99
C GLY A 48 -3.63 13.25 -3.64
N THR A 49 -4.77 12.61 -3.35
CA THR A 49 -4.94 11.81 -2.12
C THR A 49 -4.17 10.49 -2.20
N LYS A 50 -3.79 9.92 -1.05
CA LYS A 50 -3.05 8.64 -1.02
C LYS A 50 -3.96 7.47 -1.40
N SER A 51 -3.48 6.62 -2.31
CA SER A 51 -4.15 5.38 -2.68
C SER A 51 -4.03 4.35 -1.57
N MET A 52 -5.16 3.75 -1.18
CA MET A 52 -5.20 2.70 -0.16
C MET A 52 -4.90 1.30 -0.69
N LYS A 53 -4.87 1.15 -2.02
CA LYS A 53 -4.76 -0.14 -2.72
C LYS A 53 -3.42 -0.32 -3.42
N TYR A 54 -2.79 0.78 -3.85
CA TYR A 54 -1.60 0.74 -4.67
C TYR A 54 -0.41 1.43 -4.01
N CYS A 55 0.79 0.91 -4.28
CA CYS A 55 2.03 1.55 -3.85
C CYS A 55 2.49 2.60 -4.86
N ILE A 56 3.35 3.51 -4.40
CA ILE A 56 3.93 4.61 -5.19
C ILE A 56 4.66 4.14 -6.46
N HIS A 57 5.19 2.92 -6.45
CA HIS A 57 5.90 2.39 -7.62
C HIS A 57 4.96 1.84 -8.71
N CYS A 58 3.72 1.51 -8.36
CA CYS A 58 2.76 0.95 -9.29
C CYS A 58 1.73 1.97 -9.76
N TYR A 59 1.42 2.97 -8.93
CA TYR A 59 0.34 3.92 -9.19
C TYR A 59 0.70 5.31 -8.68
N ALA A 60 0.57 6.30 -9.54
CA ALA A 60 0.82 7.70 -9.24
C ALA A 60 -0.13 8.59 -10.06
N ASP A 61 -0.64 9.62 -9.41
CA ASP A 61 -1.49 10.67 -9.98
C ASP A 61 -2.67 10.13 -10.78
N GLY A 62 -3.32 9.10 -10.22
CA GLY A 62 -4.48 8.48 -10.82
C GLY A 62 -4.16 7.45 -11.92
N LYS A 63 -2.89 7.16 -12.19
CA LYS A 63 -2.46 6.33 -13.32
C LYS A 63 -1.46 5.25 -12.90
N PHE A 64 -1.52 4.11 -13.58
CA PHE A 64 -0.48 3.10 -13.42
C PHE A 64 0.80 3.59 -14.07
N THR A 65 1.92 3.44 -13.37
CA THR A 65 3.25 3.88 -13.84
C THR A 65 3.74 3.07 -15.05
N LEU A 66 3.22 1.85 -15.20
CA LEU A 66 3.49 0.95 -16.31
C LEU A 66 2.16 0.43 -16.83
N PRO A 67 1.42 1.19 -17.66
CA PRO A 67 0.07 0.80 -18.11
C PRO A 67 0.09 -0.47 -18.97
N ASP A 68 1.09 -0.62 -19.84
CA ASP A 68 1.18 -1.70 -20.84
C ASP A 68 1.82 -2.98 -20.30
N ILE A 69 2.28 -3.00 -19.04
CA ILE A 69 2.86 -4.21 -18.47
C ILE A 69 1.78 -5.27 -18.27
N THR A 70 2.09 -6.51 -18.63
CA THR A 70 1.22 -7.66 -18.39
C THR A 70 1.34 -8.17 -16.96
N ALA A 71 0.39 -9.00 -16.51
CA ALA A 71 0.48 -9.64 -15.21
C ALA A 71 1.76 -10.50 -15.08
N GLU A 72 2.16 -11.22 -16.14
CA GLU A 72 3.41 -11.98 -16.16
C GLU A 72 4.65 -11.08 -16.10
N GLY A 73 4.66 -9.96 -16.83
CA GLY A 73 5.73 -8.97 -16.75
C GLY A 73 5.87 -8.38 -15.35
N MET A 74 4.75 -8.12 -14.67
CA MET A 74 4.75 -7.67 -13.28
C MET A 74 5.31 -8.73 -12.33
N LYS A 75 5.02 -10.02 -12.55
CA LYS A 75 5.64 -11.10 -11.77
C LYS A 75 7.15 -11.05 -11.87
N GLU A 76 7.70 -10.96 -13.07
CA GLU A 76 9.17 -10.96 -13.23
C GLU A 76 9.82 -9.75 -12.56
N ARG A 77 9.24 -8.56 -12.74
CA ARG A 77 9.68 -7.34 -12.06
C ARG A 77 9.72 -7.50 -10.52
N VAL A 78 8.71 -8.17 -9.96
CA VAL A 78 8.66 -8.43 -8.51
C VAL A 78 9.69 -9.49 -8.11
N ARG A 79 9.92 -10.54 -8.92
CA ARG A 79 10.97 -11.53 -8.65
C ARG A 79 12.35 -10.88 -8.61
N GLU A 80 12.68 -10.06 -9.59
CA GLU A 80 13.94 -9.31 -9.63
C GLU A 80 14.10 -8.45 -8.37
N LYS A 81 13.03 -7.77 -7.95
CA LYS A 81 13.06 -6.95 -6.73
C LYS A 81 13.29 -7.79 -5.48
N LEU A 82 12.63 -8.96 -5.37
CA LEU A 82 12.82 -9.88 -4.24
C LEU A 82 14.26 -10.42 -4.20
N VAL A 83 14.84 -10.79 -5.34
CA VAL A 83 16.25 -11.19 -5.43
C VAL A 83 17.18 -10.06 -4.98
N SER A 84 16.92 -8.83 -5.44
CA SER A 84 17.66 -7.65 -4.99
C SER A 84 17.50 -7.36 -3.49
N MET A 85 16.42 -7.81 -2.86
CA MET A 85 16.20 -7.71 -1.41
C MET A 85 16.82 -8.88 -0.62
N GLY A 86 17.53 -9.79 -1.29
CA GLY A 86 18.23 -10.92 -0.66
C GLY A 86 17.44 -12.23 -0.63
N PHE A 87 16.27 -12.31 -1.27
CA PHE A 87 15.54 -13.56 -1.38
C PHE A 87 16.15 -14.47 -2.47
N PRO A 88 16.46 -15.73 -2.18
CA PRO A 88 16.83 -16.71 -3.21
C PRO A 88 15.79 -16.82 -4.33
N ARG A 89 16.25 -16.81 -5.60
CA ARG A 89 15.40 -16.76 -6.79
C ARG A 89 14.31 -17.85 -6.81
N PHE A 90 14.64 -19.07 -6.39
CA PHE A 90 13.69 -20.20 -6.38
C PHE A 90 12.50 -19.99 -5.42
N MET A 91 12.61 -19.13 -4.40
CA MET A 91 11.50 -18.81 -3.49
C MET A 91 10.60 -17.69 -4.00
N THR A 92 11.06 -16.86 -4.92
CA THR A 92 10.30 -15.68 -5.42
C THR A 92 9.00 -16.06 -6.14
N GLY A 93 8.94 -17.28 -6.68
CA GLY A 93 7.73 -17.83 -7.31
C GLY A 93 6.53 -17.89 -6.37
N LEU A 94 6.74 -18.18 -5.09
CA LEU A 94 5.66 -18.27 -4.09
C LEU A 94 4.98 -16.93 -3.88
N PHE A 95 5.76 -15.85 -3.78
CA PHE A 95 5.27 -14.49 -3.57
C PHE A 95 4.58 -13.90 -4.81
N THR A 96 5.00 -14.32 -6.00
CA THR A 96 4.49 -13.77 -7.27
C THR A 96 3.35 -14.57 -7.88
N ARG A 97 3.08 -15.80 -7.40
CA ARG A 97 2.03 -16.69 -7.94
C ARG A 97 0.65 -16.04 -7.92
N GLY A 98 0.33 -15.25 -6.90
CA GLY A 98 -0.96 -14.60 -6.73
C GLY A 98 -1.19 -13.33 -7.57
N ILE A 99 -0.19 -12.81 -8.29
CA ILE A 99 -0.28 -11.49 -8.94
C ILE A 99 -1.45 -11.42 -9.92
N HIS A 100 -1.65 -12.43 -10.75
CA HIS A 100 -2.79 -12.49 -11.70
C HIS A 100 -4.18 -12.40 -11.06
N LYS A 101 -4.30 -12.60 -9.74
CA LYS A 101 -5.56 -12.52 -9.00
C LYS A 101 -5.78 -11.18 -8.30
N LEU A 102 -4.85 -10.23 -8.39
CA LEU A 102 -4.99 -8.92 -7.75
C LEU A 102 -5.94 -8.02 -8.53
N GLU A 103 -6.55 -7.02 -7.87
CA GLU A 103 -7.60 -6.18 -8.47
C GLU A 103 -7.24 -5.58 -9.83
N ARG A 104 -5.98 -5.17 -10.05
CA ARG A 104 -5.53 -4.62 -11.34
C ARG A 104 -5.70 -5.61 -12.50
N TRP A 105 -5.54 -6.90 -12.23
CA TRP A 105 -5.44 -7.96 -13.25
C TRP A 105 -6.68 -8.82 -13.35
N LYS A 106 -7.69 -8.57 -12.51
CA LYS A 106 -9.00 -9.21 -12.64
C LYS A 106 -9.70 -8.58 -13.85
N SER A 107 -9.83 -9.35 -14.92
CA SER A 107 -10.80 -9.10 -15.99
C SER A 107 -12.11 -9.81 -15.69
#